data_AF-X8DJH1-F1
#
_entry.id   AF-X8DJH1-F1
#
_cell.length_a   1.000
_cell.length_b   1.000
_cell.length_c   1.000
_cell.angle_alpha   90.00
_cell.angle_beta   90.00
_cell.angle_gamma   90.00
#
_symmetry.space_group_name_H-M   'P 1'
#
loop_
_entity.id
_entity.type
_entity.pdbx_description
1 polymer ?
#
loop_
_entity_poly.entity_id
_entity_poly.type
_entity_poly.pdbx_seq_one_letter_code
_entity_poly.pdbx_strand_id
1 'polypeptide(L)'
;MARLGLRKPAAGHDAPQLTLTARLNTSPVDSRRGVVRLHPKAIAALGIREWDAVSLTGSRTTAAVAGVAGADIPVGTILLDDVTLSNAGLREGTAVIVAPSPCTARAR
;
A
#
# COMPACT_ATOMS: atom_id res chain seq x y z
N MET A 1 45.74 -7.21 3.58
CA MET A 1 44.77 -7.84 2.65
C MET A 1 43.75 -8.57 3.53
N ALA A 2 42.45 -8.36 3.54
CA ALA A 2 41.51 -7.86 2.54
C ALA A 2 40.43 -6.97 3.18
N ARG A 3 39.94 -6.00 2.41
CA ARG A 3 38.78 -5.15 2.72
C ARG A 3 37.51 -6.00 2.66
N LEU A 4 36.81 -6.18 3.77
CA LEU A 4 35.44 -6.71 3.75
C LEU A 4 34.45 -5.57 4.01
N GLY A 5 33.90 -5.12 2.87
CA GLY A 5 32.63 -4.43 2.66
C GLY A 5 31.93 -3.86 3.89
N LEU A 6 31.95 -2.54 3.93
CA LEU A 6 30.92 -1.66 4.46
C LEU A 6 29.54 -2.35 4.41
N ARG A 7 29.07 -2.88 5.55
CA ARG A 7 27.66 -3.22 5.70
C ARG A 7 26.94 -1.89 5.68
N LYS A 8 26.36 -1.56 4.52
CA LYS A 8 25.45 -0.43 4.35
C LYS A 8 24.47 -0.53 5.53
N PRO A 9 24.36 0.47 6.41
CA PRO A 9 23.33 0.44 7.43
C PRO A 9 22.01 0.24 6.68
N ALA A 10 21.27 -0.81 7.02
CA ALA A 10 19.90 -0.97 6.54
C ALA A 10 19.22 0.34 6.90
N ALA A 11 18.88 1.12 5.88
CA ALA A 11 18.31 2.45 6.04
C ALA A 11 17.20 2.33 7.10
N GLY A 12 17.31 3.12 8.16
CA GLY A 12 16.23 3.26 9.11
C GLY A 12 14.97 3.61 8.34
N HIS A 13 13.98 2.70 8.40
CA HIS A 13 12.70 2.87 9.06
C HIS A 13 11.90 4.19 8.91
N ASP A 14 12.28 5.09 8.00
CA ASP A 14 11.40 6.16 7.52
C ASP A 14 10.96 5.82 6.09
N ALA A 15 10.41 4.61 5.92
CA ALA A 15 9.61 4.37 4.73
C ALA A 15 8.43 5.34 4.86
N PRO A 16 8.22 6.28 3.90
CA PRO A 16 7.18 7.28 4.01
C PRO A 16 5.86 6.54 4.20
N GLN A 17 5.25 6.72 5.37
CA GLN A 17 3.99 6.09 5.72
C GLN A 17 2.90 7.14 5.64
N LEU A 18 1.80 6.80 4.99
CA LEU A 18 0.69 7.71 4.78
C LEU A 18 -0.56 7.15 5.45
N THR A 19 -1.19 7.95 6.31
CA THR A 19 -2.50 7.61 6.84
C THR A 19 -3.55 8.01 5.82
N LEU A 20 -4.28 7.03 5.31
CA LEU A 20 -5.35 7.19 4.34
C LEU A 20 -6.67 6.70 4.92
N THR A 21 -7.78 7.20 4.41
CA THR A 21 -9.11 6.68 4.74
C THR A 21 -9.44 5.52 3.81
N ALA A 22 -9.70 4.36 4.39
CA ALA A 22 -10.14 3.18 3.68
C ALA A 22 -11.58 3.35 3.19
N ARG A 23 -11.81 3.27 1.88
CA ARG A 23 -13.15 3.22 1.29
C ARG A 23 -13.34 1.93 0.51
N LEU A 24 -14.54 1.38 0.62
CA LEU A 24 -14.93 0.21 -0.15
C LEU A 24 -15.16 0.62 -1.61
N ASN A 25 -14.47 -0.05 -2.53
CA ASN A 25 -14.76 0.03 -3.96
C ASN A 25 -15.70 -1.12 -4.32
N THR A 26 -16.89 -0.79 -4.82
CA THR A 26 -17.89 -1.77 -5.29
C THR A 26 -17.74 -2.12 -6.77
N SER A 27 -16.69 -1.62 -7.43
CA SER A 27 -16.44 -1.90 -8.84
C SER A 27 -16.05 -3.37 -9.04
N PRO A 28 -16.85 -4.17 -9.79
CA PRO A 28 -16.62 -5.61 -9.95
C PRO A 28 -15.31 -5.95 -10.69
N VAL A 29 -14.72 -4.99 -11.41
CA VAL A 29 -13.43 -5.15 -12.10
C VAL A 29 -12.26 -5.27 -11.11
N ASP A 30 -12.31 -4.52 -10.00
CA ASP A 30 -11.24 -4.49 -8.99
C ASP A 30 -11.50 -5.49 -7.85
N SER A 31 -12.70 -6.08 -7.79
CA SER A 31 -13.07 -6.98 -6.72
C SER A 31 -12.22 -8.25 -6.67
N ARG A 32 -11.80 -8.65 -5.46
CA ARG A 32 -11.01 -9.87 -5.15
C ARG A 32 -9.68 -10.02 -5.87
N ARG A 33 -9.13 -8.96 -6.49
CA ARG A 33 -7.83 -9.00 -7.17
C ARG A 33 -6.64 -8.66 -6.26
N GLY A 34 -6.89 -8.16 -5.04
CA GLY A 34 -5.83 -7.67 -4.16
C GLY A 34 -5.16 -6.39 -4.68
N VAL A 35 -5.86 -5.65 -5.55
CA VAL A 35 -5.43 -4.34 -6.06
C VAL A 35 -6.14 -3.26 -5.26
N VAL A 36 -5.38 -2.30 -4.75
CA VAL A 36 -5.91 -1.10 -4.08
C VAL A 36 -5.70 0.11 -4.96
N ARG A 37 -6.70 0.98 -5.08
CA ARG A 37 -6.55 2.21 -5.89
C ARG A 37 -6.14 3.36 -5.00
N LEU A 38 -4.99 3.95 -5.33
CA LEU A 38 -4.38 5.08 -4.64
C LEU A 38 -4.32 6.28 -5.59
N HIS A 39 -4.54 7.46 -5.04
CA HIS A 39 -4.36 8.69 -5.81
C HIS A 39 -2.87 8.84 -6.24
N PRO A 40 -2.57 9.31 -7.47
CA PRO A 40 -1.19 9.44 -7.96
C PRO A 40 -0.30 10.30 -7.06
N LYS A 41 -0.88 11.32 -6.40
CA LYS A 41 -0.17 12.15 -5.42
C LYS A 41 0.21 11.38 -4.14
N ALA A 42 -0.60 10.40 -3.71
CA ALA A 42 -0.27 9.54 -2.58
C ALA A 42 0.84 8.53 -2.95
N ILE A 43 0.78 7.97 -4.16
CA ILE A 43 1.85 7.11 -4.72
C ILE A 43 3.17 7.88 -4.79
N ALA A 44 3.16 9.12 -5.29
CA ALA A 44 4.32 9.99 -5.34
C ALA A 44 4.87 10.33 -3.93
N ALA A 45 3.98 10.54 -2.94
CA ALA A 45 4.37 10.81 -1.56
C ALA A 45 5.01 9.58 -0.87
N LEU A 46 4.51 8.38 -1.18
CA LEU A 46 5.09 7.11 -0.74
C LEU A 46 6.41 6.77 -1.49
N GLY A 47 6.70 7.44 -2.60
CA GLY A 47 7.87 7.17 -3.44
C GLY A 47 7.84 5.81 -4.14
N ILE A 48 6.64 5.21 -4.27
CA ILE A 48 6.44 3.91 -4.92
C ILE A 48 6.02 4.09 -6.38
N ARG A 49 6.08 3.00 -7.15
CA ARG A 49 5.59 2.97 -8.53
C ARG A 49 4.19 2.35 -8.60
N GLU A 50 3.49 2.61 -9.69
CA GLU A 50 2.28 1.86 -10.01
C GLU A 50 2.63 0.37 -10.12
N TRP A 51 1.75 -0.49 -9.60
CA TRP A 51 1.91 -1.94 -9.48
C TRP A 51 2.91 -2.42 -8.44
N ASP A 52 3.41 -1.53 -7.58
CA ASP A 52 4.28 -1.90 -6.47
C ASP A 52 3.48 -2.45 -5.27
N ALA A 53 4.13 -3.28 -4.46
CA ALA A 53 3.49 -3.88 -3.28
C ALA A 53 3.50 -2.90 -2.10
N VAL A 54 2.32 -2.63 -1.56
CA VAL A 54 2.13 -1.80 -0.37
C VAL A 54 1.69 -2.64 0.81
N SER A 55 2.21 -2.32 1.98
CA SER A 55 1.75 -2.83 3.26
C SER A 55 0.67 -1.92 3.81
N LEU A 56 -0.48 -2.49 4.11
CA LEU A 56 -1.62 -1.85 4.72
C LEU A 56 -1.71 -2.30 6.17
N THR A 57 -1.60 -1.37 7.09
CA THR A 57 -1.66 -1.63 8.53
C THR A 57 -2.94 -1.02 9.08
N GLY A 58 -3.84 -1.92 9.48
CA GLY A 58 -5.07 -1.60 10.21
C GLY A 58 -5.08 -2.31 11.56
N SER A 59 -6.13 -3.10 11.81
CA SER A 59 -6.15 -4.07 12.91
C SER A 59 -5.20 -5.25 12.66
N ARG A 60 -4.96 -5.56 11.38
CA ARG A 60 -4.00 -6.54 10.89
C ARG A 60 -3.15 -5.89 9.80
N THR A 61 -1.94 -6.39 9.64
CA THR A 61 -1.07 -6.00 8.53
C THR A 61 -1.33 -6.92 7.35
N THR A 62 -1.63 -6.35 6.19
CA THR A 62 -1.83 -7.10 4.94
C THR A 62 -1.08 -6.42 3.80
N ALA A 63 -0.68 -7.18 2.78
CA ALA A 63 -0.04 -6.64 1.60
C ALA A 63 -1.02 -6.62 0.43
N ALA A 64 -0.99 -5.55 -0.35
CA ALA A 64 -1.79 -5.38 -1.55
C ALA A 64 -0.98 -4.68 -2.65
N VAL A 65 -1.46 -4.72 -3.88
CA VAL A 65 -0.80 -4.07 -5.02
C VAL A 65 -1.39 -2.69 -5.25
N ALA A 66 -0.53 -1.67 -5.33
CA ALA A 66 -0.94 -0.29 -5.58
C ALA A 66 -1.28 -0.05 -7.06
N GLY A 67 -2.55 0.17 -7.35
CA GLY A 67 -3.03 0.71 -8.62
C GLY A 67 -3.30 2.21 -8.55
N VAL A 68 -3.22 2.89 -9.69
CA VAL A 68 -3.61 4.32 -9.77
C VAL A 68 -5.14 4.43 -9.78
N ALA A 69 -5.66 5.31 -8.93
CA ALA A 69 -7.06 5.73 -8.93
C ALA A 69 -7.31 6.87 -9.93
N GLY A 70 -8.54 6.97 -10.43
CA GLY A 70 -9.01 8.11 -11.21
C GLY A 70 -9.07 9.40 -10.37
N ALA A 71 -9.17 10.55 -11.06
CA ALA A 71 -9.15 11.89 -10.44
C ALA A 71 -10.33 12.17 -9.48
N ASP A 72 -11.39 11.35 -9.51
CA ASP A 72 -12.55 11.44 -8.62
C ASP A 72 -12.24 11.10 -7.15
N ILE A 73 -11.10 10.46 -6.88
CA ILE A 73 -10.76 10.01 -5.52
C ILE A 73 -9.86 11.05 -4.82
N PRO A 74 -10.22 11.54 -3.63
CA PRO A 74 -9.37 12.49 -2.91
C PRO A 74 -8.05 11.83 -2.49
N VAL A 75 -6.97 12.61 -2.46
CA VAL A 75 -5.61 12.13 -2.14
C VAL A 75 -5.50 11.38 -0.80
N GLY A 76 -6.37 11.71 0.16
CA GLY A 76 -6.43 11.09 1.48
C GLY A 76 -7.28 9.82 1.54
N THR A 77 -7.78 9.29 0.41
CA THR A 77 -8.61 8.08 0.36
C THR A 77 -7.93 7.00 -0.45
N ILE A 78 -8.00 5.77 0.07
CA ILE A 78 -7.60 4.55 -0.61
C ILE A 78 -8.85 3.72 -0.85
N LEU A 79 -8.98 3.21 -2.07
CA LEU A 79 -10.05 2.30 -2.44
C LEU A 79 -9.58 0.86 -2.31
N LEU A 80 -10.31 0.07 -1.52
CA LEU A 80 -10.04 -1.34 -1.28
C LEU A 80 -11.27 -2.18 -1.60
N ASP A 81 -11.05 -3.42 -1.99
CA ASP A 81 -12.11 -4.43 -2.05
C ASP A 81 -12.47 -4.94 -0.65
N ASP A 82 -13.67 -5.49 -0.51
CA ASP A 82 -14.18 -6.10 0.73
C ASP A 82 -13.22 -7.14 1.32
N VAL A 83 -12.61 -7.98 0.47
CA VAL A 83 -11.65 -9.00 0.93
C VAL A 83 -10.39 -8.35 1.52
N THR A 84 -9.93 -7.25 0.93
CA THR A 84 -8.73 -6.55 1.42
C THR A 84 -9.01 -5.83 2.73
N LEU A 85 -10.19 -5.22 2.87
CA LEU A 85 -10.66 -4.65 4.14
C LEU A 85 -10.75 -5.72 5.24
N SER A 86 -11.37 -6.86 4.94
CA SER A 86 -11.47 -7.99 5.88
C SER A 86 -10.11 -8.55 6.27
N ASN A 87 -9.17 -8.66 5.33
CA ASN A 87 -7.79 -9.12 5.61
C ASN A 87 -7.01 -8.13 6.48
N ALA A 88 -7.17 -6.83 6.23
CA ALA A 88 -6.61 -5.77 7.07
C ALA A 88 -7.34 -5.62 8.42
N GLY A 89 -8.50 -6.29 8.59
CA GLY A 89 -9.38 -6.12 9.74
C GLY A 89 -9.89 -4.69 9.88
N LEU A 90 -10.16 -4.02 8.75
CA LEU A 90 -10.62 -2.64 8.67
C LEU A 90 -12.09 -2.59 8.24
N ARG A 91 -12.77 -1.53 8.66
CA ARG A 91 -14.11 -1.18 8.15
C ARG A 91 -13.97 -0.02 7.15
N GLU A 92 -14.95 0.13 6.28
CA GLU A 92 -15.02 1.34 5.46
C GLU A 92 -15.08 2.59 6.34
N GLY A 93 -14.47 3.69 5.86
CA GLY A 93 -14.35 4.95 6.57
C GLY A 93 -13.28 4.98 7.68
N THR A 94 -12.54 3.89 7.90
CA THR A 94 -11.49 3.85 8.92
C THR A 94 -10.13 4.33 8.40
N ALA A 95 -9.27 4.81 9.29
CA ALA A 95 -7.91 5.18 8.95
C ALA A 95 -7.04 3.92 8.79
N VAL A 96 -6.28 3.86 7.70
CA VAL A 96 -5.30 2.82 7.40
C VAL A 96 -3.95 3.46 7.17
N ILE A 97 -2.91 2.85 7.75
CA ILE A 97 -1.54 3.27 7.52
C ILE A 97 -1.02 2.50 6.31
N VAL A 98 -0.57 3.21 5.29
CA VAL A 98 0.00 2.63 4.07
C VAL A 98 1.49 2.90 4.07
N ALA A 99 2.28 1.84 3.90
CA ALA A 99 3.72 1.92 3.77
C ALA A 99 4.20 1.11 2.55
N PRO A 100 5.30 1.51 1.90
CA PRO A 100 5.98 0.67 0.91
C PRO A 100 6.36 -0.66 1.55
N SER A 101 6.01 -1.78 0.93
CA SER A 101 6.42 -3.08 1.48
C SER A 101 7.78 -3.48 0.93
N PRO A 102 8.79 -3.75 1.79
CA PRO A 102 10.07 -4.26 1.32
C PRO A 102 9.98 -5.69 0.78
N CYS A 103 8.82 -6.34 0.92
CA CYS A 103 8.60 -7.64 0.29
C CYS A 103 8.60 -7.45 -1.23
N THR A 104 9.73 -7.75 -1.86
CA THR A 104 9.75 -8.20 -3.25
C THR A 104 8.71 -9.30 -3.35
N ALA A 105 7.56 -8.98 -3.95
CA ALA A 105 6.55 -9.98 -4.26
C ALA A 105 7.20 -10.94 -5.25
N ARG A 106 7.61 -12.11 -4.76
CA ARG A 106 8.15 -13.18 -5.60
C ARG A 106 6.96 -13.82 -6.31
N ALA A 107 6.54 -13.22 -7.42
CA ALA A 107 5.55 -13.81 -8.33
C ALA A 107 6.12 -15.16 -8.85
N ARG A 108 5.32 -16.22 -8.74
CA ARG A 108 5.65 -17.58 -9.19
C ARG A 108 4.95 -17.89 -10.49
#